data_AF-V5H190-F1
#
_entry.id   AF-V5H190-F1
#
_cell.length_a   1.000
_cell.length_b   1.000
_cell.length_c   1.000
_cell.angle_alpha   90.00
_cell.angle_beta   90.00
_cell.angle_gamma   90.00
#
_symmetry.space_group_name_H-M   'P 1'
#
loop_
_entity.id
_entity.type
_entity.pdbx_description
1 polymer ?
#
loop_
_entity_poly.entity_id
_entity_poly.type
_entity_poly.pdbx_seq_one_letter_code
_entity_poly.pdbx_strand_id
1 'polypeptide(L)' 'PAPGRQGQPCSPSAPCGNGLCCLRSSHGNRRSSTCQPKGGYGMPCSEDSIKGGTYTVHCPCLKGLSCSWGSNARCQ' A
#
# COMPACT_ATOMS: atom_id res chain seq x y z
N PRO A 1 19.02 7.31 -0.50
CA PRO A 1 18.07 6.98 -1.58
C PRO A 1 16.81 7.84 -1.48
N ALA A 2 16.40 8.49 -2.57
CA ALA A 2 15.13 9.23 -2.59
C ALA A 2 13.96 8.24 -2.52
N PRO A 3 12.93 8.53 -1.71
CA PRO A 3 11.75 7.68 -1.66
C PRO A 3 11.07 7.55 -3.03
N GLY A 4 10.54 6.36 -3.32
CA GLY A 4 9.76 6.11 -4.54
C GLY A 4 8.50 6.99 -4.58
N ARG A 5 8.20 7.52 -5.78
CA ARG A 5 6.99 8.31 -6.07
C ARG A 5 5.82 7.41 -6.47
N GLN A 6 4.60 7.92 -6.41
CA GLN A 6 3.41 7.18 -6.87
C GLN A 6 3.61 6.61 -8.28
N GLY A 7 3.26 5.34 -8.48
CA GLY A 7 3.42 4.59 -9.72
C GLY A 7 4.84 4.05 -9.98
N GLN A 8 5.85 4.46 -9.21
CA GLN A 8 7.20 3.92 -9.34
C GLN A 8 7.28 2.49 -8.78
N PRO A 9 8.15 1.63 -9.33
CA PRO A 9 8.41 0.33 -8.75
C PRO A 9 8.98 0.49 -7.33
N CYS A 10 8.52 -0.38 -6.44
CA CYS A 10 8.97 -0.41 -5.05
C CYS A 10 9.54 -1.78 -4.69
N SER A 11 10.53 -1.77 -3.81
CA SER A 11 11.21 -2.97 -3.34
C SER A 11 11.69 -2.76 -1.90
N PRO A 12 12.12 -3.82 -1.19
CA PRO A 12 12.66 -3.68 0.16
C PRO A 12 13.86 -2.72 0.24
N SER A 13 14.61 -2.59 -0.86
CA SER A 13 15.74 -1.67 -1.02
C SER A 13 15.35 -0.29 -1.56
N ALA A 14 14.12 -0.11 -2.05
CA ALA A 14 13.57 1.14 -2.57
C ALA A 14 12.18 1.40 -1.97
N PRO A 15 12.12 1.91 -0.73
CA PRO A 15 10.85 2.20 -0.07
C PRO A 15 10.13 3.40 -0.69
N CYS A 16 8.80 3.38 -0.60
CA CYS A 16 7.95 4.48 -1.05
C CYS A 16 8.00 5.67 -0.09
N GLY A 17 7.67 6.85 -0.61
CA GLY A 17 7.57 8.08 0.19
C GLY A 17 6.47 8.04 1.25
N ASN A 18 6.53 9.05 2.13
CA ASN A 18 5.53 9.21 3.19
C ASN A 18 4.13 9.41 2.58
N GLY A 19 3.11 8.70 3.10
CA GLY A 19 1.77 8.70 2.51
C GLY A 19 1.57 7.71 1.34
N LEU A 20 2.61 6.99 0.94
CA LEU A 20 2.54 5.91 -0.05
C LEU A 20 2.79 4.55 0.61
N CYS A 21 2.37 3.49 -0.06
CA CYS A 21 2.64 2.11 0.31
C CYS A 21 3.12 1.32 -0.90
N CYS A 22 3.88 0.26 -0.67
CA CYS A 22 4.27 -0.64 -1.74
C CYS A 22 3.15 -1.67 -1.97
N LEU A 23 2.39 -1.52 -3.06
CA LEU A 23 1.29 -2.43 -3.39
C LEU A 23 1.66 -3.30 -4.59
N ARG A 24 1.51 -4.60 -4.43
CA ARG A 24 1.68 -5.58 -5.48
C ARG A 24 0.45 -5.54 -6.39
N SER A 25 0.59 -4.95 -7.56
CA SER A 25 -0.43 -5.05 -8.59
C SER A 25 -0.27 -6.37 -9.35
N SER A 26 -1.33 -7.18 -9.35
CA SER A 26 -1.50 -8.30 -10.26
C SER A 26 -2.32 -7.82 -11.46
N HIS A 27 -1.71 -7.06 -12.37
CA HIS A 27 -2.33 -6.73 -13.64
C HIS A 27 -1.79 -7.67 -14.72
N GLY A 28 -2.59 -8.66 -15.10
CA GLY A 28 -2.21 -9.71 -16.05
C GLY A 28 -1.09 -10.63 -15.52
N ASN A 29 -0.17 -11.04 -16.40
CA ASN A 29 0.93 -11.96 -16.08
C ASN A 29 2.15 -11.29 -15.39
N ARG A 30 2.15 -9.96 -15.18
CA ARG A 30 3.26 -9.25 -14.54
C ARG A 30 2.95 -8.97 -13.08
N ARG A 31 3.75 -9.56 -12.18
CA ARG A 31 3.77 -9.27 -10.75
C ARG A 31 4.74 -8.12 -10.51
N SER A 32 4.22 -6.89 -10.47
CA SER A 32 5.02 -5.70 -10.16
C SER A 32 4.49 -5.01 -8.91
N SER A 33 5.37 -4.73 -7.96
CA SER A 33 5.05 -3.90 -6.81
C SER A 33 5.34 -2.44 -7.15
N THR A 34 4.34 -1.58 -6.98
CA THR A 34 4.46 -0.15 -7.23
C THR A 34 4.02 0.66 -6.02
N CYS A 35 4.55 1.87 -5.89
CA CYS A 35 4.13 2.80 -4.85
C CYS A 35 2.72 3.31 -5.16
N GLN A 36 1.77 2.98 -4.29
CA GLN A 36 0.39 3.41 -4.38
C GLN A 36 0.05 4.32 -3.20
N PRO A 37 -0.92 5.24 -3.36
CA PRO A 37 -1.35 6.10 -2.27
C PRO A 37 -2.00 5.27 -1.16
N LYS A 38 -1.75 5.69 0.09
CA LYS A 38 -2.44 5.13 1.25
C LYS A 38 -3.94 5.43 1.21
N GLY A 39 -4.73 4.59 1.87
CA GLY A 39 -6.17 4.76 1.96
C GLY A 39 -6.53 6.05 2.72
N GLY A 40 -7.35 6.91 2.09
CA GLY A 40 -8.00 8.05 2.75
C GLY A 40 -9.26 7.64 3.50
N TYR A 41 -9.88 8.57 4.23
CA TYR A 41 -11.12 8.30 4.98
C TYR A 41 -12.21 7.66 4.10
N GLY A 42 -12.81 6.57 4.56
CA GLY A 42 -13.81 5.78 3.84
C GLY A 42 -13.28 4.88 2.72
N MET A 43 -11.98 4.93 2.40
CA MET A 43 -11.35 4.03 1.45
C MET A 43 -11.11 2.65 2.06
N PRO A 44 -11.17 1.57 1.25
CA PRO A 44 -10.80 0.24 1.71
C PRO A 44 -9.32 0.20 2.08
N CYS A 45 -9.02 -0.54 3.15
CA CYS A 45 -7.66 -0.72 3.66
C CYS A 45 -7.40 -2.18 3.98
N SER A 46 -6.12 -2.55 4.02
CA SER A 46 -5.70 -3.87 4.49
C SER A 46 -4.45 -3.71 5.31
N GLU A 47 -4.45 -4.34 6.49
CA GLU A 47 -3.25 -4.48 7.32
C GLU A 47 -2.40 -5.69 6.91
N ASP A 48 -2.97 -6.58 6.07
CA ASP A 48 -2.31 -7.76 5.57
C ASP A 48 -1.22 -7.39 4.56
N SER A 49 0.03 -7.47 5.02
CA SER A 49 1.22 -7.26 4.22
C SER A 49 2.06 -8.53 4.20
N ILE A 50 2.58 -8.89 3.03
CA ILE A 50 3.56 -9.96 2.91
C ILE A 50 4.94 -9.48 3.39
N LYS A 51 5.83 -10.43 3.68
CA LYS A 51 7.22 -10.19 4.10
C LYS A 51 7.87 -9.05 3.31
N GLY A 52 8.38 -8.05 4.03
CA GLY A 52 9.06 -6.89 3.45
C GLY A 52 8.17 -5.65 3.23
N GLY A 53 6.96 -5.60 3.82
CA GLY A 53 6.11 -4.41 3.79
C GLY A 53 5.44 -4.16 2.43
N THR A 54 5.28 -5.22 1.64
CA THR A 54 4.52 -5.18 0.39
C THR A 54 3.09 -5.62 0.65
N TYR A 55 2.12 -4.82 0.25
CA TYR A 55 0.71 -5.13 0.35
C TYR A 55 0.26 -5.87 -0.90
N THR A 56 -0.69 -6.80 -0.78
CA THR A 56 -1.21 -7.57 -1.93
C THR A 56 -2.61 -7.15 -2.34
N VAL A 57 -3.39 -6.63 -1.40
CA VAL A 57 -4.81 -6.29 -1.61
C VAL A 57 -5.01 -4.78 -1.61
N HIS A 58 -4.83 -4.14 -0.46
CA HIS A 58 -4.97 -2.69 -0.31
C HIS A 58 -3.82 -2.09 0.48
N CYS A 59 -3.53 -0.82 0.20
CA CYS A 59 -2.63 -0.04 1.04
C CYS A 59 -3.23 0.18 2.43
N PRO A 60 -2.37 0.38 3.44
CA PRO A 60 -2.83 0.80 4.76
C PRO A 60 -3.34 2.24 4.70
N CYS A 61 -4.04 2.63 5.75
CA CYS A 61 -4.56 3.99 5.87
C CYS A 61 -3.46 5.03 5.99
N LEU A 62 -3.79 6.26 5.57
CA LEU A 62 -2.91 7.40 5.71
C LEU A 62 -2.58 7.63 7.19
N LYS A 63 -1.39 8.17 7.48
CA LYS A 63 -0.94 8.38 8.86
C LYS A 63 -1.94 9.28 9.59
N GLY A 64 -2.55 8.78 10.66
CA GLY A 64 -3.62 9.46 11.40
C GLY A 64 -5.00 8.86 11.22
N LEU A 65 -5.16 7.89 10.31
CA LEU A 65 -6.37 7.09 10.14
C LEU A 65 -6.11 5.65 10.57
N SER A 66 -7.16 5.02 11.09
CA SER A 66 -7.18 3.65 11.58
C SER A 66 -7.92 2.76 10.58
N CYS A 67 -7.38 1.59 10.27
CA CYS A 67 -8.10 0.61 9.45
C CYS A 67 -9.07 -0.16 10.35
N SER A 68 -10.37 -0.09 10.09
CA SER A 68 -11.35 -0.83 10.88
C SER A 68 -11.24 -2.33 10.63
N TRP A 69 -11.35 -3.15 11.68
CA TRP A 69 -11.34 -4.61 11.51
C TRP A 69 -12.61 -5.14 10.83
N GLY A 70 -12.46 -6.12 9.92
CA GLY A 70 -13.54 -6.83 9.25
C GLY A 70 -13.36 -6.97 7.73
N SER A 71 -14.27 -7.70 7.06
CA SER A 71 -14.22 -7.97 5.61
C SER A 71 -14.44 -6.73 4.72
N ASN A 72 -14.87 -5.61 5.31
CA ASN A 72 -15.04 -4.30 4.68
C ASN A 72 -14.21 -3.23 5.41
N ALA A 73 -12.99 -3.61 5.80
CA ALA A 73 -12.05 -2.73 6.47
C ALA A 73 -11.87 -1.41 5.69
N ARG A 74 -12.19 -0.30 6.35
CA ARG A 74 -12.11 1.05 5.80
C ARG A 74 -11.33 1.96 6.73
N CYS A 75 -10.71 2.97 6.17
CA CYS A 75 -10.00 3.99 6.95
C CYS A 75 -10.98 4.92 7.65
N GLN A 76 -10.79 5.09 8.96
CA GLN A 76 -11.59 5.93 9.85
C GLN A 76 -10.68 6.80 10.71
#